data_AF-A0A520BTB0-F1
#
_entry.id   AF-A0A520BTB0-F1
#
_cell.length_a   1.000
_cell.length_b   1.000
_cell.length_c   1.000
_cell.angle_alpha   90.00
_cell.angle_beta   90.00
_cell.angle_gamma   90.00
#
_symmetry.space_group_name_H-M   'P 1'
#
loop_
_entity.id
_entity.type
_entity.pdbx_description
1 polymer ?
#
loop_
_entity_poly.entity_id
_entity_poly.type
_entity_poly.pdbx_seq_one_letter_code
_entity_poly.pdbx_strand_id
1 'polypeptide(L)' 'MSKFGELINAEAPVLIDFYTEWNEQSVAMHEIIRDVAAALGDKAKVIKIDVEKNQELA' A
#
# COMPACT_ATOMS: atom_id res chain seq x y z
N MET A 1 -0.29 1.02 -16.20
CA MET A 1 -1.52 0.25 -16.53
C MET A 1 -1.45 -1.24 -16.14
N SER A 2 -0.46 -2.04 -16.56
CA SER A 2 -0.44 -3.51 -16.30
C SER A 2 -0.12 -3.94 -14.87
N LYS A 3 0.75 -3.22 -14.14
CA LYS A 3 1.19 -3.66 -12.79
C LYS A 3 0.11 -3.56 -11.70
N PHE A 4 -0.71 -2.50 -11.69
CA PHE A 4 -1.70 -2.32 -10.63
C PHE A 4 -2.85 -3.34 -10.73
N GLY A 5 -3.32 -3.62 -11.95
CA GLY A 5 -4.34 -4.64 -12.20
C GLY A 5 -3.91 -6.04 -11.74
N GLU A 6 -2.63 -6.39 -11.90
CA GLU A 6 -2.08 -7.64 -11.38
C GLU A 6 -2.02 -7.67 -9.85
N LEU A 7 -1.75 -6.53 -9.20
CA LEU A 7 -1.70 -6.43 -7.74
C LEU A 7 -3.07 -6.64 -7.10
N ILE A 8 -4.14 -6.08 -7.67
CA ILE A 8 -5.50 -6.20 -7.11
C ILE A 8 -6.20 -7.51 -7.47
N ASN A 9 -5.73 -8.21 -8.50
CA ASN A 9 -6.22 -9.55 -8.89
C ASN A 9 -5.52 -10.69 -8.13
N ALA A 10 -4.84 -10.39 -7.02
CA ALA A 10 -4.22 -11.41 -6.19
C ALA A 10 -5.29 -12.29 -5.51
N GLU A 11 -4.99 -13.58 -5.37
CA GLU A 11 -5.85 -14.53 -4.65
C GLU A 11 -5.97 -14.21 -3.14
N ALA A 12 -4.96 -13.56 -2.59
CA ALA A 12 -4.95 -13.12 -1.20
C ALA A 12 -5.45 -11.66 -1.10
N PRO A 13 -6.17 -11.29 -0.02
CA PRO A 13 -6.56 -9.92 0.25
C PRO A 13 -5.38 -8.95 0.16
N VAL A 14 -5.59 -7.78 -0.43
CA VAL A 14 -4.56 -6.75 -0.61
C VAL A 14 -4.98 -5.45 0.06
N LEU A 15 -4.17 -4.98 0.99
CA LEU A 15 -4.27 -3.66 1.58
C LEU A 15 -3.31 -2.72 0.83
N ILE A 16 -3.85 -1.63 0.30
CA ILE A 16 -3.09 -0.62 -0.43
C ILE A 16 -3.08 0.68 0.38
N ASP A 17 -1.88 1.16 0.68
CA ASP A 17 -1.62 2.43 1.36
C ASP A 17 -1.13 3.47 0.35
N PHE A 18 -1.98 4.43 0.03
CA PHE A 18 -1.65 5.55 -0.85
C PHE A 18 -1.08 6.70 -0.03
N TYR A 19 0.16 7.07 -0.33
CA TYR A 19 0.91 7.99 0.53
C TYR A 19 1.75 8.99 -0.28
N THR A 20 2.17 10.05 0.39
CA THR A 20 3.19 10.99 -0.08
C THR A 20 4.22 11.20 1.02
N GLU A 21 5.48 11.46 0.67
CA GLU A 21 6.57 11.62 1.65
C GLU A 21 6.47 12.95 2.42
N TRP A 22 5.76 13.96 1.88
CA TRP A 22 5.59 15.27 2.51
C TRP A 22 4.35 15.35 3.42
N ASN A 23 3.47 14.35 3.39
CA ASN A 23 2.31 14.30 4.28
C ASN A 23 2.69 13.64 5.61
N GLU A 24 2.83 14.44 6.66
CA GLU A 24 3.21 13.97 7.99
C GLU A 24 2.24 12.93 8.58
N GLN A 25 0.94 13.01 8.25
CA GLN A 25 -0.05 12.02 8.70
C GLN A 25 0.15 10.67 8.00
N SER A 26 0.50 10.69 6.72
CA SER A 26 0.87 9.47 5.99
C SER A 26 2.15 8.85 6.56
N VAL A 27 3.18 9.65 6.85
CA VAL A 27 4.43 9.17 7.42
C VAL A 27 4.23 8.54 8.80
N ALA A 28 3.41 9.16 9.65
CA ALA A 28 3.05 8.59 10.95
C ALA A 28 2.34 7.23 10.83
N MET A 29 1.58 7.02 9.75
CA MET A 29 0.86 5.77 9.49
C MET A 29 1.79 4.62 9.06
N HIS A 30 3.02 4.91 8.61
CA HIS A 30 3.95 3.88 8.12
C HIS A 30 4.27 2.79 9.15
N GLU A 31 4.44 3.16 10.43
CA GLU A 31 4.71 2.17 11.50
C GLU A 31 3.48 1.29 11.74
N ILE A 32 2.29 1.88 11.78
CA ILE A 32 1.02 1.17 11.97
C ILE A 32 0.79 0.19 10.82
N ILE A 33 1.01 0.62 9.57
CA ILE A 33 0.87 -0.22 8.38
C ILE A 33 1.89 -1.38 8.38
N ARG A 34 3.11 -1.15 8.89
CA ARG A 34 4.10 -2.21 9.07
C ARG A 34 3.65 -3.23 10.10
N ASP A 35 3.08 -2.79 11.21
CA ASP A 35 2.57 -3.67 12.26
C ASP A 35 1.35 -4.47 11.77
N VAL A 36 0.47 -3.85 10.96
CA VAL A 36 -0.63 -4.54 10.27
C VAL A 36 -0.09 -5.60 9.31
N ALA A 37 0.94 -5.29 8.51
CA ALA A 37 1.58 -6.27 7.63
C ALA A 37 2.16 -7.45 8.42
N ALA A 38 2.82 -7.18 9.55
CA ALA A 38 3.37 -8.20 10.42
C ALA A 38 2.28 -9.09 11.04
N ALA A 39 1.15 -8.50 11.46
CA ALA A 39 0.03 -9.22 12.04
C ALA A 39 -0.73 -10.08 11.01
N LEU A 40 -0.83 -9.60 9.76
CA LEU A 40 -1.47 -10.32 8.67
C LEU A 40 -0.59 -11.49 8.16
N GLY A 41 0.73 -11.34 8.21
CA GLY A 41 1.68 -12.36 7.73
C GLY A 41 1.38 -12.76 6.29
N ASP A 42 1.36 -14.07 6.02
CA ASP A 42 1.12 -14.59 4.66
C ASP A 42 -0.35 -14.56 4.22
N LYS A 43 -1.27 -14.12 5.09
CA LYS A 43 -2.72 -14.15 4.81
C LYS A 43 -3.18 -13.00 3.92
N ALA A 44 -2.40 -11.93 3.82
CA ALA A 44 -2.71 -10.77 3.02
C ALA A 44 -1.43 -10.06 2.56
N LYS A 45 -1.54 -9.27 1.50
CA LYS A 45 -0.44 -8.43 1.01
C LYS A 45 -0.68 -6.99 1.40
N VAL A 46 0.38 -6.30 1.82
CA VAL A 46 0.36 -4.86 2.10
C VAL A 46 1.28 -4.17 1.11
N ILE A 47 0.75 -3.19 0.38
CA ILE A 47 1.46 -2.49 -0.69
C ILE A 47 1.36 -0.99 -0.44
N LYS A 48 2.51 -0.31 -0.47
CA LYS A 48 2.57 1.15 -0.41
C LYS A 48 2.72 1.73 -1.81
N ILE A 49 1.90 2.73 -2.14
CA ILE A 49 1.95 3.43 -3.42
C ILE A 49 2.18 4.91 -3.16
N ASP A 50 3.33 5.39 -3.64
CA ASP A 50 3.65 6.81 -3.69
C ASP A 50 2.84 7.47 -4.82
N VAL A 51 1.87 8.31 -4.46
CA VAL A 51 0.98 8.93 -5.44
C VAL A 51 1.65 10.03 -6.27
N GLU A 52 2.75 10.63 -5.80
CA GLU A 52 3.51 11.59 -6.60
C GLU A 52 4.21 10.89 -7.76
N LYS A 53 4.71 9.68 -7.52
CA LYS A 53 5.33 8.84 -8.56
C LYS A 53 4.30 8.10 -9.43
N ASN A 54 3.04 8.03 -9.00
CA ASN A 54 1.98 7.26 -9.65
C ASN A 54 0.70 8.09 -9.82
N GLN A 55 0.81 9.27 -10.44
CA GLN A 55 -0.30 10.24 -10.56
C GLN A 55 -1.54 9.67 -11.26
N GLU A 56 -1.42 8.66 -12.14
CA GLU A 56 -2.57 8.00 -12.78
C GLU A 56 -3.43 7.17 -11.80
N LEU A 57 -2.90 6.88 -10.60
CA LEU A 57 -3.58 6.11 -9.55
C LEU A 57 -4.12 6.99 -8.41
N ALA A 58 -3.83 8.30 -8.42
CA ALA A 58 -4.24 9.27 -7.42
C ALA A 58 -5.60 9.90 -7.78
#